data_AF-A0A3D4AD13-F1
#
_entry.id   AF-A0A3D4AD13-F1
#
_cell.length_a   1.000
_cell.length_b   1.000
_cell.length_c   1.000
_cell.angle_alpha   90.00
_cell.angle_beta   90.00
_cell.angle_gamma   90.00
#
_symmetry.space_group_name_H-M   'P 1'
#
loop_
_entity.id
_entity.type
_entity.pdbx_description
1 polymer ?
#
loop_
_entity_poly.entity_id
_entity_poly.type
_entity_poly.pdbx_seq_one_letter_code
_entity_poly.pdbx_strand_id
1 'polypeptide(L)'
;IYRGPFKEVLDDDNHRMERGKRYAVCDKTHNLYRKAPYQEFFEFVDPIVDLPLTEAKPFDCSRTSLRHPKESKGQDYNATTEANSTCCDGGNCC
;
A
#
# COMPACT_ATOMS: atom_id res chain seq x y z
N ILE A 1 0.39 -0.76 2.60
CA ILE A 1 -0.87 -1.48 2.25
C ILE A 1 -1.22 -2.36 3.43
N TYR A 2 -2.43 -2.26 3.98
CA TYR A 2 -2.84 -3.12 5.09
C TYR A 2 -3.19 -4.53 4.57
N ARG A 3 -2.60 -5.58 5.16
CA ARG A 3 -2.78 -6.99 4.76
C ARG A 3 -3.89 -7.70 5.53
N GLY A 4 -4.21 -7.28 6.75
CA GLY A 4 -5.16 -7.98 7.62
C GLY A 4 -4.62 -8.14 9.05
N PRO A 5 -5.30 -8.87 9.94
CA PRO A 5 -6.37 -9.84 9.66
C PRO A 5 -7.76 -9.24 9.44
N PHE A 6 -7.98 -7.99 9.84
CA PHE A 6 -9.31 -7.36 9.84
C PHE A 6 -9.67 -6.78 8.46
N LYS A 7 -10.92 -6.34 8.30
CA LYS A 7 -11.40 -5.67 7.08
C LYS A 7 -10.76 -4.29 6.91
N GLU A 8 -10.61 -3.57 8.01
CA GLU A 8 -9.97 -2.26 8.10
C GLU A 8 -9.38 -2.06 9.50
N VAL A 9 -8.45 -1.12 9.61
CA VAL A 9 -7.87 -0.65 10.87
C VAL A 9 -7.92 0.86 10.94
N LEU A 10 -7.97 1.37 12.17
CA LEU A 10 -7.80 2.78 12.49
C LEU A 10 -6.62 2.88 13.45
N ASP A 11 -5.61 3.66 13.10
CA ASP A 11 -4.47 3.89 13.99
C ASP A 11 -4.72 5.06 14.97
N ASP A 12 -3.76 5.29 15.86
CA ASP A 12 -3.83 6.33 16.88
C ASP A 12 -3.83 7.75 16.30
N ASP A 13 -3.39 7.93 15.05
CA ASP A 13 -3.37 9.20 14.32
C ASP A 13 -4.64 9.39 13.44
N ASN A 14 -5.66 8.54 13.61
CA ASN A 14 -6.91 8.50 12.83
C ASN A 14 -6.76 8.13 11.34
N HIS A 15 -5.69 7.44 10.96
CA HIS A 15 -5.55 6.89 9.61
C HIS A 15 -6.38 5.62 9.46
N ARG A 16 -7.47 5.70 8.69
CA ARG A 16 -8.32 4.54 8.38
C ARG A 16 -7.80 3.83 7.14
N MET A 17 -7.39 2.57 7.30
CA MET A 17 -6.84 1.76 6.21
C MET A 17 -7.63 0.48 6.00
N GLU A 18 -8.23 0.36 4.83
CA GLU A 18 -8.91 -0.85 4.37
C GLU A 18 -7.92 -1.87 3.81
N ARG A 19 -8.21 -3.15 4.04
CA ARG A 19 -7.37 -4.25 3.58
C ARG A 19 -7.20 -4.25 2.06
N GLY A 20 -5.96 -4.40 1.61
CA GLY A 20 -5.59 -4.48 0.18
C GLY A 20 -5.47 -3.14 -0.54
N LYS A 21 -5.79 -2.01 0.11
CA LYS A 21 -5.68 -0.69 -0.51
C LYS A 21 -4.31 -0.03 -0.27
N ARG A 22 -3.87 0.78 -1.23
CA ARG A 22 -2.62 1.55 -1.19
C ARG A 22 -2.90 2.91 -0.57
N TYR A 23 -2.29 3.18 0.58
CA TYR A 23 -2.41 4.46 1.27
C TYR A 23 -1.07 5.18 1.28
N ALA A 24 -1.10 6.48 1.00
CA ALA A 24 0.04 7.36 1.25
C ALA A 24 0.03 7.75 2.73
N VAL A 25 1.19 7.62 3.37
CA VAL A 25 1.44 8.06 4.74
C VAL A 25 2.74 8.86 4.76
N CYS A 26 2.92 9.68 5.80
CA CYS A 26 4.18 10.40 5.99
C CYS A 26 5.32 9.43 6.33
N ASP A 27 6.57 9.89 6.18
CA ASP A 27 7.77 9.08 6.46
C ASP A 27 7.78 8.53 7.91
N LYS A 28 7.34 9.34 8.89
CA LYS A 28 7.21 8.92 10.28
C LYS A 28 6.31 7.70 10.43
N THR A 29 5.10 7.74 9.88
CA THR A 29 4.12 6.65 9.96
C THR A 29 4.59 5.43 9.16
N HIS A 30 5.20 5.65 7.99
CA HIS A 30 5.79 4.58 7.21
C HIS A 30 6.85 3.80 8.00
N ASN A 31 7.77 4.53 8.65
CA ASN A 31 8.83 3.95 9.49
C ASN A 31 8.29 3.33 10.78
N LEU A 32 7.19 3.85 11.34
CA LEU A 32 6.51 3.23 12.48
C LEU A 32 5.95 1.86 12.11
N TYR A 33 5.23 1.76 10.99
CA TYR A 33 4.62 0.49 10.58
C TYR A 33 5.66 -0.56 10.21
N ARG A 34 6.88 -0.17 9.81
CA ARG A 34 8.01 -1.11 9.57
C ARG A 34 8.56 -1.75 10.85
N LYS A 35 8.12 -1.34 12.03
CA LYS A 35 8.56 -1.91 13.32
C LYS A 35 7.55 -2.95 13.81
N ALA A 36 8.02 -3.88 14.65
CA ALA A 36 7.13 -4.77 15.39
C ALA A 36 6.23 -3.96 16.35
N PRO A 37 4.95 -4.34 16.55
CA PRO A 37 4.28 -5.51 15.98
C PRO A 37 3.60 -5.26 14.62
N TYR A 38 3.70 -4.05 14.07
CA TYR A 38 2.94 -3.64 12.89
C TYR A 38 3.43 -4.28 11.59
N GLN A 39 4.75 -4.49 11.46
CA GLN A 39 5.39 -4.91 10.21
C GLN A 39 4.75 -6.13 9.55
N GLU A 40 4.21 -7.06 10.33
CA GLU A 40 3.63 -8.32 9.84
C GLU A 40 2.27 -8.10 9.15
N PHE A 41 1.60 -6.99 9.45
CA PHE A 41 0.27 -6.66 8.96
C PHE A 41 0.28 -5.71 7.76
N PHE A 42 1.45 -5.23 7.33
CA PHE A 42 1.56 -4.27 6.24
C PHE A 42 2.53 -4.72 5.17
N GLU A 43 2.17 -4.45 3.92
CA GLU A 43 3.08 -4.49 2.77
C GLU A 43 3.56 -3.07 2.48
N PHE A 44 4.88 -2.89 2.37
CA PHE A 44 5.51 -1.59 2.19
C PHE A 44 5.83 -1.34 0.73
N VAL A 45 5.61 -0.10 0.28
CA VAL A 45 5.93 0.33 -1.09
C VAL A 45 6.79 1.56 -0.96
N ASP A 46 8.08 1.37 -1.18
CA ASP A 46 9.05 2.45 -1.15
C ASP A 46 8.83 3.43 -2.30
N PRO A 47 9.20 4.71 -2.12
CA PRO A 47 9.15 5.68 -3.20
C PRO A 47 10.09 5.26 -4.33
N ILE A 48 9.72 5.58 -5.56
CA ILE A 48 10.56 5.30 -6.74
C ILE A 48 11.88 6.07 -6.66
N VAL A 49 11.85 7.27 -6.09
CA VAL A 49 12.99 8.14 -5.87
C VAL A 49 13.04 8.48 -4.40
N ASP A 50 14.13 8.10 -3.73
CA ASP A 50 14.39 8.53 -2.37
C ASP A 50 14.70 10.03 -2.34
N LEU A 51 14.02 10.74 -1.43
CA LEU A 51 14.21 12.17 -1.21
C LEU A 51 14.82 12.38 0.18
N PRO A 52 15.93 13.15 0.30
CA PRO A 52 16.48 13.48 1.60
C PRO A 52 15.51 14.34 2.41
N LEU A 53 15.54 14.19 3.74
CA LEU A 53 14.63 14.90 4.66
C LEU A 53 14.69 16.43 4.52
N THR A 54 15.81 16.97 4.08
CA THR A 54 15.99 18.41 3.84
C THR A 54 15.21 18.93 2.64
N GLU A 55 14.87 18.05 1.68
CA GLU A 55 14.12 18.39 0.47
C GLU A 55 12.68 17.86 0.52
N ALA A 56 12.36 17.01 1.50
CA ALA A 56 11.04 16.47 1.71
C ALA A 56 10.04 17.58 2.06
N LYS A 57 9.02 17.75 1.22
CA LYS A 57 7.91 18.67 1.49
C LYS A 57 7.03 18.14 2.64
N PRO A 58 6.39 19.02 3.41
CA PRO A 58 5.41 18.61 4.41
C PRO A 58 4.34 17.72 3.78
N PHE A 59 4.13 16.55 4.38
CA PHE A 59 3.05 15.65 4.00
C PHE A 59 1.78 16.03 4.77
N ASP A 60 0.66 16.09 4.06
CA ASP A 60 -0.65 16.35 4.66
C ASP A 60 -1.16 15.10 5.38
N CYS A 61 -0.82 14.98 6.65
CA CYS A 61 -1.25 13.87 7.52
C CYS A 61 -2.73 13.93 7.92
N SER A 62 -3.46 15.00 7.59
CA SER A 62 -4.86 15.15 8.02
C SER A 62 -5.82 14.18 7.32
N ARG A 63 -5.38 13.60 6.20
CA ARG A 63 -6.21 12.73 5.36
C ARG A 63 -5.49 11.46 4.95
N THR A 64 -6.21 10.34 5.04
CA THR A 64 -5.74 9.06 4.52
C THR A 64 -5.96 9.02 3.00
N SER A 65 -4.91 9.28 2.22
CA SER A 65 -5.02 9.39 0.76
C SER A 65 -4.78 8.04 0.07
N LEU A 66 -5.74 7.58 -0.73
CA LEU A 66 -5.57 6.41 -1.59
C LEU A 66 -4.62 6.74 -2.75
N ARG A 67 -3.60 5.90 -2.96
CA ARG A 67 -2.70 5.99 -4.11
C ARG A 67 -3.17 5.10 -5.24
N HIS A 68 -3.19 5.65 -6.45
CA HIS A 68 -3.38 4.85 -7.63
C HIS A 68 -2.15 3.94 -7.83
N PRO A 69 -2.30 2.66 -8.23
CA PRO A 69 -1.16 1.78 -8.46
C PRO A 69 -0.09 2.35 -9.40
N LYS A 70 -0.51 3.15 -10.40
CA LYS A 70 0.39 3.85 -11.35
C LYS A 70 1.33 4.85 -10.67
N GLU A 71 0.92 5.51 -9.59
CA GLU A 71 1.81 6.44 -8.87
C GLU A 71 3.02 5.72 -8.28
N SER A 72 2.83 4.47 -7.84
CA SER A 72 3.91 3.64 -7.28
C SER A 72 4.63 2.76 -8.29
N LYS A 73 4.02 2.44 -9.43
CA LYS A 73 4.64 1.59 -10.47
C LYS A 73 5.29 2.38 -11.60
N GLY A 74 5.02 3.68 -11.69
CA GLY A 74 5.32 4.53 -12.85
C GLY A 74 4.08 4.72 -13.72
N GLN A 75 3.88 5.94 -14.22
CA GLN A 75 2.71 6.28 -15.06
C GLN A 75 2.67 5.48 -16.36
N ASP A 76 3.85 5.12 -16.88
CA ASP A 76 4.04 4.35 -18.12
C ASP A 76 4.08 2.83 -17.89
N TYR A 77 3.78 2.36 -16.68
CA TYR A 77 3.78 0.93 -16.38
C TYR A 77 2.63 0.22 -17.11
N ASN A 78 2.98 -0.52 -18.16
CA ASN A 78 2.05 -1.33 -18.96
C ASN A 78 2.46 -2.81 -19.04
N ALA A 79 3.32 -3.26 -18.12
CA ALA A 79 3.73 -4.66 -18.08
C ALA A 79 2.55 -5.54 -17.63
N THR A 80 1.97 -6.26 -18.58
CA THR A 80 1.03 -7.35 -18.33
C THR A 80 1.79 -8.66 -18.34
N THR A 81 1.46 -9.57 -17.43
CA THR A 81 1.92 -10.96 -17.54
C THR A 81 0.97 -11.69 -18.47
N GLU A 82 1.48 -12.58 -19.32
CA GLU A 82 0.66 -13.50 -20.12
C GLU A 82 -0.38 -14.17 -19.22
N ALA A 83 -1.63 -14.20 -19.67
CA ALA A 83 -2.70 -14.87 -18.94
C ALA A 83 -2.35 -16.36 -18.90
N ASN A 84 -1.94 -16.87 -17.74
CA ASN A 84 -1.75 -18.29 -17.57
C ASN A 84 -3.13 -18.94 -17.76
N SER A 85 -3.29 -19.72 -18.82
CA SER A 85 -4.55 -20.36 -19.27
C SER A 85 -5.11 -21.39 -18.28
N THR A 86 -4.58 -21.44 -17.07
CA THR A 86 -5.07 -22.26 -15.95
C THR A 86 -6.15 -21.52 -15.15
N CYS A 87 -6.34 -20.23 -15.39
CA CYS A 87 -7.40 -19.44 -14.76
C CYS A 87 -8.71 -19.58 -15.55
N CYS A 88 -9.43 -20.66 -15.21
CA CYS A 88 -10.85 -20.96 -15.42
C CYS A 88 -11.18 -21.91 -16.58
N ASP A 89 -11.94 -22.96 -16.25
CA ASP A 89 -13.27 -23.16 -16.85
C ASP A 89 -14.23 -23.65 -15.76
N GLY A 90 -15.36 -22.97 -15.61
CA GLY A 90 -16.33 -23.21 -14.55
C GLY A 90 -17.01 -24.57 -14.67
N GLY A 91 -16.48 -25.57 -13.97
CA GLY A 91 -17.09 -26.89 -13.86
C GLY A 91 -16.64 -27.63 -12.60
N ASN A 92 -17.47 -27.56 -11.56
CA ASN A 92 -17.51 -28.50 -10.43
C ASN A 92 -16.34 -28.45 -9.42
N CYS A 93 -16.43 -27.54 -8.44
CA CYS A 93 -15.76 -27.73 -7.15
C CYS A 93 -16.64 -28.63 -6.27
N CYS A 94 -16.22 -29.88 -6.09
CA CYS A 94 -16.70 -30.74 -4.99
C CYS A 94 -16.04 -30.34 -3.68
#